data_AF-A0A972QYP9-F1
#
_entry.id   AF-A0A972QYP9-F1
#
_cell.length_a   1.000
_cell.length_b   1.000
_cell.length_c   1.000
_cell.angle_alpha   90.00
_cell.angle_beta   90.00
_cell.angle_gamma   90.00
#
_symmetry.space_group_name_H-M   'P 1'
#
loop_
_entity.id
_entity.type
_entity.pdbx_description
1 polymer ?
#
loop_
_entity_poly.entity_id
_entity_poly.type
_entity_poly.pdbx_seq_one_letter_code
_entity_poly.pdbx_strand_id
1 'polypeptide(L)'
;MLENLGTLGLFLAVAIIFPLLLIGLPLILRYSGVIPQNPSEAKQDTYECGMKPFKEAWTQFNFHYYTFAILFVVLDVMSVFIFPWAARFAGIDKGDVQVWERGDQIWALVAVIVFVVILLIGFLYAWKKKALEWK
;
A
#
# COMPACT_ATOMS: atom_id res chain seq x y z
N MET A 1 17.36 12.89 -16.36
CA MET A 1 16.76 12.31 -15.14
C MET A 1 16.58 13.35 -14.04
N LEU A 2 17.56 14.25 -13.81
CA LEU A 2 17.49 15.30 -12.78
C LEU A 2 16.45 16.41 -13.07
N GLU A 3 16.14 16.71 -14.33
CA GLU A 3 15.19 17.76 -14.71
C GLU A 3 13.75 17.50 -14.21
N ASN A 4 13.35 16.22 -14.14
CA ASN A 4 12.03 15.82 -13.65
C ASN A 4 11.92 15.78 -12.13
N LEU A 5 13.05 15.84 -11.41
CA LEU A 5 13.03 15.84 -9.93
C LEU A 5 12.40 17.13 -9.39
N GLY A 6 12.55 18.26 -10.08
CA GLY A 6 11.87 19.50 -9.73
C GLY A 6 10.36 19.37 -9.83
N THR A 7 9.85 18.81 -10.93
CA THR A 7 8.42 18.54 -11.13
C THR A 7 7.89 17.51 -10.13
N LEU A 8 8.65 16.45 -9.85
CA LEU A 8 8.30 15.45 -8.86
C LEU A 8 8.24 16.06 -7.44
N GLY A 9 9.22 16.88 -7.08
CA GLY A 9 9.26 17.59 -5.81
C GLY A 9 8.08 18.55 -5.65
N LEU A 10 7.72 19.28 -6.71
CA LEU A 10 6.53 20.12 -6.74
C LEU A 10 5.26 19.29 -6.57
N PHE A 11 5.14 18.17 -7.28
CA PHE A 11 3.99 17.28 -7.16
C PHE A 11 3.84 16.74 -5.73
N LEU A 12 4.93 16.28 -5.12
CA LEU A 12 4.94 15.82 -3.73
C LEU A 12 4.57 16.95 -2.75
N ALA A 13 5.11 18.15 -2.95
CA ALA A 13 4.78 19.32 -2.13
C ALA A 13 3.27 19.62 -2.21
N VAL A 14 2.70 19.65 -3.41
CA VAL A 14 1.26 19.85 -3.61
C VAL A 14 0.46 18.71 -2.98
N ALA A 15 0.86 17.46 -3.17
CA ALA A 15 0.20 16.27 -2.62
C ALA A 15 0.17 16.24 -1.09
N ILE A 16 1.15 16.87 -0.42
CA ILE A 16 1.20 16.99 1.05
C ILE A 16 0.46 18.25 1.53
N ILE A 17 0.71 19.40 0.89
CA ILE A 17 0.11 20.69 1.26
C ILE A 17 -1.40 20.63 1.11
N PHE A 18 -1.92 19.98 0.06
CA PHE A 18 -3.34 19.96 -0.21
C PHE A 18 -4.16 19.27 0.91
N PRO A 19 -3.89 18.01 1.33
CA PRO A 19 -4.54 17.42 2.49
C PRO A 19 -4.35 18.21 3.79
N LEU A 20 -3.15 18.78 4.01
CA LEU A 20 -2.89 19.60 5.19
C LEU A 20 -3.73 20.87 5.20
N LEU A 21 -3.96 21.50 4.04
CA LEU A 21 -4.87 22.65 3.92
C LEU A 21 -6.32 22.23 4.16
N LEU A 22 -6.76 21.07 3.65
CA LEU A 22 -8.12 20.57 3.86
C LEU A 22 -8.41 20.25 5.33
N ILE A 23 -7.42 19.76 6.08
CA ILE A 23 -7.55 19.51 7.52
C ILE A 23 -7.32 20.81 8.32
N GLY A 24 -6.35 21.62 7.92
CA GLY A 24 -5.92 22.83 8.63
C GLY A 24 -6.90 23.99 8.52
N LEU A 25 -7.54 24.20 7.37
CA LEU A 25 -8.48 25.30 7.16
C LEU A 25 -9.69 25.22 8.12
N PRO A 26 -10.39 24.08 8.25
CA PRO A 26 -11.46 23.93 9.26
C PRO A 26 -10.98 24.17 10.70
N LEU A 27 -9.75 23.75 11.04
CA LEU A 27 -9.18 23.99 12.37
C LEU A 27 -8.91 25.48 12.61
N ILE A 28 -8.34 26.19 11.63
CA ILE A 28 -8.10 27.64 11.71
C ILE A 28 -9.42 28.39 11.82
N LEU A 29 -10.41 28.06 10.99
CA LEU A 29 -11.75 28.68 11.02
C LEU A 29 -12.49 28.40 12.32
N ARG A 30 -12.22 27.25 12.95
CA ARG A 30 -12.69 26.92 14.30
C ARG A 30 -12.03 27.83 15.34
N TYR A 31 -10.71 28.00 15.32
CA TYR A 31 -9.99 28.86 16.28
C TYR A 31 -10.26 30.36 16.08
N SER A 32 -10.53 30.80 14.86
CA SER A 32 -10.86 32.21 14.56
C SER A 32 -12.31 32.58 14.88
N GLY A 33 -13.12 31.65 15.34
CA GLY A 33 -14.51 31.89 15.74
C GLY A 33 -15.52 31.94 14.58
N VAL A 34 -15.09 31.66 13.35
CA VAL A 34 -15.97 31.58 12.17
C VAL A 34 -16.86 30.34 12.23
N ILE A 35 -16.30 29.20 12.69
CA ILE A 35 -17.05 27.95 12.88
C ILE A 35 -17.50 27.85 14.35
N PRO A 36 -18.80 27.65 14.64
CA PRO A 36 -19.30 27.48 15.99
C PRO A 36 -18.66 26.29 16.72
N GLN A 37 -18.18 26.54 17.94
CA GLN A 37 -17.67 25.49 18.82
C GLN A 37 -18.73 25.13 19.86
N ASN A 38 -19.33 23.95 19.72
CA ASN A 38 -20.31 23.44 20.68
C ASN A 38 -20.00 21.98 21.03
N PRO A 39 -18.86 21.72 21.73
CA PRO A 39 -18.56 20.38 22.24
C PRO A 39 -19.56 20.02 23.33
N SER A 40 -20.06 18.79 23.30
CA SER A 40 -20.87 18.21 24.38
C SER A 40 -20.40 16.79 24.62
N GLU A 41 -20.58 16.28 25.84
CA GLU A 41 -20.19 14.91 26.19
C GLU A 41 -20.79 13.89 25.20
N ALA A 42 -22.09 14.04 24.89
CA ALA A 42 -22.77 13.18 23.92
C ALA A 42 -22.21 13.23 22.48
N LYS A 43 -21.60 14.35 22.04
CA LYS A 43 -20.96 14.46 20.71
C LYS A 43 -19.56 13.86 20.68
N GLN A 44 -18.92 13.75 21.84
CA GLN A 44 -17.57 13.20 21.99
C GLN A 44 -17.59 11.74 22.42
N ASP A 45 -18.77 11.21 22.80
CA ASP A 45 -18.94 9.81 23.16
C ASP A 45 -18.85 8.90 21.91
N THR A 46 -18.54 7.63 22.15
CA THR A 46 -18.46 6.62 21.11
C THR A 46 -19.85 6.34 20.55
N TYR A 47 -19.98 6.29 19.23
CA TYR A 47 -21.25 6.03 18.58
C TYR A 47 -21.69 4.58 18.76
N GLU A 48 -22.75 4.36 19.55
CA GLU A 48 -23.46 3.08 19.68
C GLU A 48 -24.96 3.35 19.94
N CYS A 49 -25.59 4.17 19.07
CA CYS A 49 -27.00 4.58 19.18
C CYS A 49 -27.42 5.12 20.57
N GLY A 50 -26.52 5.80 21.28
CA GLY A 50 -26.77 6.36 22.62
C GLY A 50 -26.61 5.36 23.78
N MET A 51 -26.16 4.14 23.49
CA MET A 51 -25.76 3.16 24.50
C MET A 51 -24.25 3.20 24.73
N LYS A 52 -23.80 2.72 25.88
CA LYS A 52 -22.37 2.53 26.12
C LYS A 52 -21.88 1.35 25.27
N PRO A 53 -20.72 1.45 24.60
CA PRO A 53 -20.17 0.34 23.81
C PRO A 53 -20.11 -0.97 24.62
N PHE A 54 -20.64 -2.04 24.05
CA PHE A 54 -20.72 -3.34 24.72
C PHE A 54 -19.39 -4.09 24.81
N LYS A 55 -18.43 -3.78 23.92
CA LYS A 55 -17.12 -4.42 23.88
C LYS A 55 -16.02 -3.39 24.02
N GLU A 56 -14.94 -3.78 24.70
CA GLU A 56 -13.70 -3.02 24.70
C GLU A 56 -13.12 -2.96 23.28
N ALA A 57 -12.56 -1.81 22.92
CA ALA A 57 -11.94 -1.58 21.61
C ALA A 57 -10.74 -2.52 21.35
N TRP A 58 -10.14 -3.06 22.40
CA TRP A 58 -8.95 -3.91 22.36
C TRP A 58 -9.29 -5.40 22.45
N THR A 59 -10.18 -5.87 21.58
CA THR A 59 -10.46 -7.30 21.46
C THR A 59 -9.51 -7.95 20.44
N GLN A 60 -9.27 -9.25 20.58
CA GLN A 60 -8.49 -9.99 19.59
C GLN A 60 -9.26 -10.04 18.27
N PHE A 61 -8.76 -9.31 17.27
CA PHE A 61 -9.28 -9.40 15.92
C PHE A 61 -8.96 -10.75 15.31
N ASN A 62 -9.72 -11.11 14.28
CA ASN A 62 -9.58 -12.40 13.63
C ASN A 62 -8.14 -12.60 13.10
N PHE A 63 -7.47 -13.70 13.49
CA PHE A 63 -6.10 -14.01 13.07
C PHE A 63 -5.92 -14.09 11.54
N HIS A 64 -7.02 -14.28 10.79
CA HIS A 64 -6.96 -14.31 9.33
C HIS A 64 -6.37 -13.01 8.75
N TYR A 65 -6.57 -11.84 9.36
CA TYR A 65 -5.94 -10.58 8.91
C TYR A 65 -4.40 -10.68 8.84
N TYR A 66 -3.80 -11.35 9.83
CA TYR A 66 -2.35 -11.57 9.88
C TYR A 66 -1.89 -12.52 8.75
N THR A 67 -2.66 -13.56 8.49
CA THR A 67 -2.36 -14.53 7.41
C THR A 67 -2.40 -13.85 6.03
N PHE A 68 -3.40 -12.99 5.79
CA PHE A 68 -3.46 -12.18 4.57
C PHE A 68 -2.30 -11.18 4.47
N ALA A 69 -1.93 -10.51 5.58
CA ALA A 69 -0.83 -9.55 5.57
C ALA A 69 0.51 -10.21 5.21
N ILE A 70 0.82 -11.37 5.79
CA ILE A 70 2.06 -12.09 5.45
C ILE A 70 2.03 -12.56 4.01
N LEU A 71 0.92 -13.12 3.54
CA LEU A 71 0.82 -13.55 2.15
C LEU A 71 0.98 -12.38 1.18
N PHE A 72 0.39 -11.23 1.50
CA PHE A 72 0.58 -10.00 0.73
C PHE A 72 2.05 -9.59 0.68
N VAL A 73 2.76 -9.59 1.80
CA VAL A 73 4.20 -9.24 1.84
C VAL A 73 5.02 -10.20 0.96
N VAL A 74 4.73 -11.51 0.99
CA VAL A 74 5.40 -12.49 0.13
C VAL A 74 5.15 -12.20 -1.36
N LEU A 75 3.91 -11.86 -1.73
CA LEU A 75 3.55 -11.47 -3.10
C LEU A 75 4.08 -10.08 -3.51
N ASP A 76 4.28 -9.18 -2.56
CA ASP A 76 4.88 -7.86 -2.82
C ASP A 76 6.38 -8.00 -3.12
N VAL A 77 7.09 -8.84 -2.35
CA VAL A 77 8.48 -9.20 -2.62
C VAL A 77 8.65 -9.78 -4.02
N MET A 78 7.70 -10.59 -4.50
CA MET A 78 7.68 -11.08 -5.88
C MET A 78 7.72 -9.92 -6.88
N SER A 79 6.91 -8.89 -6.66
CA SER A 79 6.79 -7.73 -7.56
C SER A 79 8.08 -6.90 -7.59
N VAL A 80 8.75 -6.76 -6.43
CA VAL A 80 10.06 -6.10 -6.32
C VAL A 80 11.12 -6.78 -7.21
N PHE A 81 11.07 -8.11 -7.36
CA PHE A 81 12.00 -8.84 -8.24
C PHE A 81 11.59 -8.84 -9.71
N ILE A 82 10.30 -8.86 -10.02
CA ILE A 82 9.80 -8.86 -11.40
C ILE A 82 9.94 -7.49 -12.05
N PHE A 83 9.74 -6.41 -11.29
CA PHE A 83 9.69 -5.05 -11.84
C PHE A 83 10.98 -4.62 -12.56
N PRO A 84 12.20 -4.83 -12.03
CA PRO A 84 13.44 -4.50 -12.74
C PRO A 84 13.58 -5.27 -14.07
N TRP A 85 13.22 -6.55 -14.08
CA TRP A 85 13.23 -7.35 -15.30
C TRP A 85 12.20 -6.84 -16.32
N ALA A 86 10.97 -6.55 -15.89
CA ALA A 86 9.91 -6.05 -16.75
C ALA A 86 10.24 -4.68 -17.35
N ALA A 87 10.78 -3.76 -16.54
CA ALA A 87 11.18 -2.42 -16.98
C ALA A 87 12.29 -2.46 -18.06
N ARG A 88 13.23 -3.41 -17.94
CA ARG A 88 14.28 -3.65 -18.93
C ARG A 88 13.73 -4.29 -20.20
N PHE A 89 12.89 -5.32 -20.08
CA PHE A 89 12.26 -5.98 -21.24
C PHE A 89 11.38 -5.02 -22.04
N ALA A 90 10.65 -4.13 -21.37
CA ALA A 90 9.82 -3.11 -22.00
C ALA A 90 10.62 -1.93 -22.61
N GLY A 91 11.96 -1.92 -22.48
CA GLY A 91 12.82 -0.84 -22.97
C GLY A 91 12.62 0.51 -22.26
N ILE A 92 11.98 0.49 -21.09
CA ILE A 92 11.69 1.68 -20.28
C ILE A 92 12.96 2.12 -19.52
N ASP A 93 13.75 1.17 -19.05
CA ASP A 93 15.04 1.43 -18.41
C ASP A 93 16.18 1.39 -19.45
N LYS A 94 16.69 2.57 -19.80
CA LYS A 94 17.85 2.80 -20.69
C LYS A 94 19.17 3.00 -19.92
N GLY A 95 19.23 2.74 -18.62
CA GLY A 95 20.40 3.05 -17.81
C GLY A 95 21.67 2.33 -18.27
N ASP A 96 22.82 2.98 -18.08
CA ASP A 96 24.20 2.63 -18.51
C ASP A 96 24.78 1.31 -17.92
N VAL A 97 23.94 0.47 -17.33
CA VAL A 97 24.34 -0.86 -16.85
C VAL A 97 24.36 -1.81 -18.05
N GLN A 98 25.53 -2.42 -18.27
CA GLN A 98 25.89 -3.21 -19.44
C GLN A 98 24.80 -4.15 -19.96
N VAL A 99 24.71 -4.12 -21.29
CA VAL A 99 23.83 -4.86 -22.18
C VAL A 99 23.89 -6.36 -21.89
N TRP A 100 22.76 -6.93 -21.48
CA TRP A 100 22.48 -8.35 -21.61
C TRP A 100 22.58 -8.71 -23.09
N GLU A 101 23.42 -9.68 -23.46
CA GLU A 101 23.47 -10.16 -24.84
C GLU A 101 22.10 -10.76 -25.21
N ARG A 102 21.75 -10.82 -26.51
CA ARG A 102 20.43 -11.32 -26.96
C ARG A 102 20.14 -12.74 -26.44
N GLY A 103 21.16 -13.53 -26.12
CA GLY A 103 21.04 -14.84 -25.48
C GLY A 103 20.55 -14.79 -24.03
N ASP A 104 20.91 -13.75 -23.28
CA ASP A 104 20.62 -13.69 -21.84
C ASP A 104 19.16 -13.30 -21.54
N GLN A 105 18.47 -12.70 -22.50
CA GLN A 105 17.06 -12.30 -22.35
C GLN A 105 16.14 -13.52 -22.21
N ILE A 106 16.45 -14.61 -22.93
CA ILE A 106 15.70 -15.87 -22.86
C ILE A 106 15.94 -16.53 -21.50
N TRP A 107 17.18 -16.55 -21.02
CA TRP A 107 17.50 -17.08 -19.70
C TRP A 107 16.85 -16.28 -18.57
N ALA A 108 16.82 -14.95 -18.67
CA ALA A 108 16.14 -14.09 -17.72
C ALA A 108 14.62 -14.34 -17.70
N LEU A 109 14.00 -14.50 -18.87
CA LEU A 109 12.58 -14.86 -18.98
C LEU A 109 12.29 -16.22 -18.31
N VAL A 110 13.12 -17.23 -18.58
CA VAL A 110 12.98 -18.56 -17.94
C VAL A 110 13.14 -18.44 -16.43
N ALA A 111 14.12 -17.68 -15.94
CA ALA A 111 14.33 -17.47 -14.51
C ALA A 111 13.11 -16.81 -13.84
N VAL A 112 12.52 -15.78 -14.46
CA VAL A 112 11.32 -15.13 -13.95
C VAL A 112 10.11 -16.05 -13.96
N ILE A 113 9.92 -16.84 -15.02
CA ILE A 113 8.83 -17.84 -15.07
C ILE A 113 8.99 -18.86 -13.95
N VAL A 114 10.20 -19.41 -13.76
CA VAL A 114 10.48 -20.37 -12.69
C VAL A 114 10.22 -19.75 -11.31
N PHE A 115 10.69 -18.52 -11.09
CA PHE A 115 10.47 -17.77 -9.85
C PHE A 115 8.97 -17.57 -9.56
N VAL A 116 8.21 -17.11 -10.54
CA VAL A 116 6.75 -16.93 -10.44
C VAL A 116 6.06 -18.26 -10.14
N VAL A 117 6.41 -19.34 -10.84
CA VAL A 117 5.81 -20.66 -10.63
C VAL A 117 6.05 -21.16 -9.21
N ILE A 118 7.27 -21.01 -8.67
CA ILE A 118 7.58 -21.41 -7.29
C ILE A 118 6.67 -20.69 -6.28
N LEU A 119 6.49 -19.38 -6.45
CA LEU A 119 5.64 -18.59 -5.56
C LEU A 119 4.15 -18.89 -5.75
N LEU A 120 3.70 -19.10 -6.99
CA LEU A 120 2.34 -19.53 -7.30
C LEU A 120 2.02 -20.89 -6.66
N ILE A 121 2.95 -21.82 -6.61
CA ILE A 121 2.77 -23.09 -5.90
C ILE A 121 2.53 -22.84 -4.40
N GLY A 122 3.32 -21.95 -3.78
CA GLY A 122 3.12 -21.55 -2.39
C GLY A 122 1.74 -20.92 -2.14
N PHE A 123 1.31 -20.04 -3.04
CA PHE A 123 -0.01 -19.42 -3.00
C PHE A 123 -1.14 -20.46 -3.14
N LEU A 124 -1.04 -21.37 -4.12
CA LEU A 124 -2.01 -22.45 -4.33
C LEU A 124 -2.09 -23.39 -3.12
N TYR A 125 -0.95 -23.66 -2.47
CA TYR A 125 -0.93 -24.44 -1.23
C TYR A 125 -1.69 -23.72 -0.10
N ALA A 126 -1.45 -22.42 0.09
CA ALA A 126 -2.18 -21.61 1.07
C ALA A 126 -3.70 -21.60 0.81
N TRP A 127 -4.09 -21.47 -0.46
CA TRP A 127 -5.49 -21.58 -0.87
C TRP A 127 -6.09 -22.94 -0.53
N LYS A 128 -5.41 -24.03 -0.89
CA LYS A 128 -5.87 -25.40 -0.60
C LYS A 128 -6.00 -25.65 0.91
N LYS A 129 -5.16 -25.01 1.72
CA LYS A 129 -5.23 -25.06 3.19
C LYS A 129 -6.30 -24.15 3.78
N LYS A 130 -7.11 -23.48 2.95
CA LYS A 130 -8.19 -22.58 3.38
C LYS A 130 -7.70 -21.40 4.22
N ALA A 131 -6.42 -21.04 4.09
CA ALA A 131 -5.83 -19.89 4.77
C ALA A 131 -6.42 -18.56 4.28
N LEU A 132 -7.11 -18.58 3.14
CA LEU A 132 -7.76 -17.45 2.50
C LEU A 132 -9.28 -17.42 2.69
N GLU A 133 -9.85 -18.40 3.41
CA GLU A 133 -11.29 -18.38 3.68
C GLU A 133 -11.58 -17.41 4.83
N TRP A 134 -12.53 -16.51 4.62
CA TRP A 134 -13.04 -15.64 5.67
C TRP A 134 -14.24 -16.34 6.34
N LYS A 135 -14.16 -16.53 7.65
CA LYS A 135 -15.26 -16.95 8.51
C LYS A 135 -15.46 -15.94 9.63
#